data_AF-A0A6H0D4K9-F1
#
_entry.id   AF-A0A6H0D4K9-F1
#
_cell.length_a   1.000
_cell.length_b   1.000
_cell.length_c   1.000
_cell.angle_alpha   90.00
_cell.angle_beta   90.00
_cell.angle_gamma   90.00
#
_symmetry.space_group_name_H-M   'P 1'
#
loop_
_entity.id
_entity.type
_entity.pdbx_description
1 polymer ?
#
loop_
_entity_poly.entity_id
_entity_poly.type
_entity_poly.pdbx_seq_one_letter_code
_entity_poly.pdbx_strand_id
1 'polypeptide(L)'
;MKFVLITIFAFACFAVEAVTSEDDAALTHAAIEKCKGPAGVTDEEIEQLKTDKFHDGGADKHIMCFVKCVLDEFDALDGDVLKEGVFLDYFEPHLGRPKAKEYYDLCSGEAGDDECETPFKIIMCLGKSDDIFKI
;
A
#
# COMPACT_ATOMS: atom_id res chain seq x y z
N MET A 1 25.43 -40.33 43.83
CA MET A 1 26.33 -39.16 43.83
C MET A 1 26.95 -39.12 42.43
N LYS A 2 26.83 -38.10 41.57
CA LYS A 2 26.61 -36.68 41.78
C LYS A 2 26.16 -36.06 40.43
N PHE A 3 24.97 -35.44 40.47
CA PHE A 3 24.52 -34.22 39.79
C PHE A 3 25.00 -33.85 38.38
N VAL A 4 24.00 -33.73 37.49
CA VAL A 4 23.63 -32.49 36.76
C VAL A 4 24.71 -31.89 35.84
N LEU A 5 24.41 -31.86 34.55
CA LEU A 5 24.22 -30.61 33.79
C LEU A 5 23.58 -30.95 32.44
N ILE A 6 22.26 -31.11 32.51
CA ILE A 6 21.36 -30.83 31.39
C ILE A 6 21.32 -29.31 31.27
N THR A 7 21.90 -28.77 30.20
CA THR A 7 21.69 -27.40 29.72
C THR A 7 21.71 -27.51 28.21
N ILE A 8 20.58 -27.84 27.59
CA ILE A 8 19.69 -26.83 26.98
C ILE A 8 20.56 -25.83 26.23
N PHE A 9 21.14 -26.26 25.11
CA PHE A 9 21.50 -25.31 24.07
C PHE A 9 20.18 -24.86 23.49
N ALA A 10 19.69 -23.76 24.05
CA ALA A 10 18.49 -23.07 23.63
C ALA A 10 18.56 -22.94 22.11
N PHE A 11 17.67 -23.69 21.46
CA PHE A 11 17.19 -23.40 20.13
C PHE A 11 16.62 -21.99 20.25
N ALA A 12 17.47 -20.99 20.04
CA ALA A 12 17.02 -19.66 19.67
C ALA A 12 16.38 -19.87 18.31
N CYS A 13 15.12 -20.30 18.33
CA CYS A 13 14.17 -19.83 17.35
C CYS A 13 14.36 -18.32 17.36
N PHE A 14 15.14 -17.82 16.40
CA PHE A 14 14.77 -16.60 15.75
C PHE A 14 13.35 -16.88 15.26
N ALA A 15 12.37 -16.59 16.11
CA ALA A 15 11.14 -16.03 15.63
C ALA A 15 11.59 -14.74 14.94
N VAL A 16 12.02 -14.88 13.68
CA VAL A 16 11.60 -13.91 12.70
C VAL A 16 10.09 -14.06 12.74
N GLU A 17 9.46 -13.29 13.63
CA GLU A 17 8.11 -12.86 13.34
C GLU A 17 8.25 -12.28 11.94
N ALA A 18 7.69 -13.01 10.98
CA ALA A 18 7.33 -12.43 9.73
C ALA A 18 6.41 -11.26 10.13
N VAL A 19 6.99 -10.07 10.27
CA VAL A 19 6.25 -8.81 10.23
C VAL A 19 5.73 -8.76 8.81
N THR A 20 4.63 -9.47 8.59
CA THR A 20 4.02 -9.66 7.28
C THR A 20 2.54 -9.38 7.41
N SER A 21 2.15 -8.28 6.75
CA SER A 21 0.93 -8.10 5.94
C SER A 21 -0.47 -8.20 6.56
N GLU A 22 -0.69 -8.88 7.69
CA GLU A 22 -2.06 -8.99 8.25
C GLU A 22 -2.58 -7.63 8.75
N ASP A 23 -1.71 -6.84 9.37
CA ASP A 23 -2.05 -5.49 9.86
C ASP A 23 -2.24 -4.52 8.69
N ASP A 24 -1.38 -4.55 7.67
CA ASP A 24 -1.45 -3.64 6.52
C ASP A 24 -2.69 -3.92 5.64
N ALA A 25 -3.02 -5.20 5.44
CA ALA A 25 -4.24 -5.60 4.74
C ALA A 25 -5.50 -5.19 5.52
N ALA A 26 -5.49 -5.32 6.85
CA ALA A 26 -6.61 -4.89 7.69
C ALA A 26 -6.79 -3.37 7.68
N LEU A 27 -5.69 -2.61 7.77
CA LEU A 27 -5.69 -1.14 7.67
C LEU A 27 -6.19 -0.68 6.31
N THR A 28 -5.71 -1.31 5.23
CA THR A 28 -6.17 -1.03 3.86
C THR A 28 -7.66 -1.33 3.69
N HIS A 29 -8.16 -2.46 4.18
CA HIS A 29 -9.58 -2.77 4.15
C HIS A 29 -10.41 -1.77 4.96
N ALA A 30 -9.94 -1.34 6.14
CA ALA A 30 -10.64 -0.35 6.94
C ALA A 30 -10.73 1.02 6.25
N ALA A 31 -9.66 1.46 5.59
CA ALA A 31 -9.63 2.68 4.79
C ALA A 31 -10.58 2.58 3.58
N ILE A 32 -10.57 1.46 2.87
CA ILE A 32 -11.50 1.18 1.76
C ILE A 32 -12.96 1.28 2.21
N GLU A 33 -13.33 0.59 3.29
CA GLU A 33 -14.71 0.61 3.81
C GLU A 33 -15.15 2.01 4.23
N LYS A 34 -14.25 2.79 4.83
CA LYS A 34 -14.53 4.18 5.22
C LYS A 34 -14.75 5.10 4.02
N CYS A 35 -13.97 4.91 2.95
CA CYS A 35 -14.01 5.75 1.76
C CYS A 35 -15.08 5.36 0.74
N LYS A 36 -15.47 4.07 0.71
CA LYS A 36 -16.41 3.51 -0.26
C LYS A 36 -17.79 4.18 -0.20
N GLY A 37 -18.36 4.30 0.99
CA GLY A 37 -19.70 4.86 1.21
C GLY A 37 -19.85 6.31 0.72
N PRO A 38 -19.00 7.25 1.19
CA PRO A 38 -19.03 8.65 0.76
C PRO A 38 -18.74 8.86 -0.73
N ALA A 39 -17.85 8.04 -1.31
CA ALA A 39 -17.50 8.14 -2.73
C ALA A 39 -18.52 7.46 -3.67
N GLY A 40 -19.43 6.64 -3.14
CA GLY A 40 -20.44 5.94 -3.94
C GLY A 40 -19.87 4.85 -4.85
N VAL A 41 -18.70 4.29 -4.49
CA VAL A 41 -18.03 3.24 -5.27
C VAL A 41 -18.63 1.87 -4.91
N THR A 42 -18.80 1.01 -5.91
CA THR A 42 -19.26 -0.37 -5.77
C THR A 42 -18.10 -1.33 -5.49
N ASP A 43 -18.41 -2.51 -4.94
CA ASP A 43 -17.40 -3.56 -4.77
C ASP A 43 -16.76 -3.98 -6.10
N GLU A 44 -17.53 -3.98 -7.19
CA GLU A 44 -17.03 -4.34 -8.52
C GLU A 44 -15.99 -3.33 -9.03
N GLU A 45 -16.23 -2.03 -8.84
CA GLU A 45 -15.27 -0.97 -9.19
C GLU A 45 -13.99 -1.04 -8.34
N ILE A 46 -14.11 -1.41 -7.06
CA ILE A 46 -12.95 -1.64 -6.18
C ILE A 46 -12.12 -2.84 -6.66
N GLU A 47 -12.78 -3.93 -7.05
CA GLU A 47 -12.06 -5.09 -7.60
C GLU A 47 -11.42 -4.77 -8.96
N GLN A 48 -12.03 -3.91 -9.78
CA GLN A 48 -11.42 -3.41 -11.00
C GLN A 48 -10.16 -2.57 -10.73
N LEU A 49 -10.14 -1.77 -9.65
CA LEU A 49 -8.93 -1.05 -9.21
C LEU A 49 -7.78 -1.99 -8.85
N LYS A 50 -8.09 -3.12 -8.19
CA LYS A 50 -7.09 -4.12 -7.79
C LYS A 50 -6.59 -4.98 -8.95
N THR A 51 -7.37 -5.11 -10.02
CA THR A 51 -7.13 -6.08 -11.11
C THR A 51 -6.68 -5.44 -12.42
N ASP A 52 -5.96 -4.31 -12.35
CA ASP A 52 -5.30 -3.71 -13.53
C ASP A 52 -6.25 -3.06 -14.55
N LYS A 53 -7.56 -3.03 -14.29
CA LYS A 53 -8.57 -2.69 -15.31
C LYS A 53 -8.57 -1.22 -15.72
N PHE A 54 -7.93 -0.34 -14.94
CA PHE A 54 -7.90 1.10 -15.19
C PHE A 54 -6.55 1.65 -15.69
N HIS A 55 -5.57 0.78 -15.95
CA HIS A 55 -4.22 1.22 -16.38
C HIS A 55 -4.16 1.98 -17.72
N ASP A 56 -5.19 1.83 -18.56
CA ASP A 56 -5.20 2.37 -19.93
C ASP A 56 -6.34 3.36 -20.24
N GLY A 57 -7.29 3.59 -19.33
CA GLY A 57 -8.62 4.09 -19.73
C GLY A 57 -9.16 5.31 -18.99
N GLY A 58 -8.51 5.76 -17.92
CA GLY A 58 -9.14 6.67 -16.97
C GLY A 58 -10.26 5.97 -16.20
N ALA A 59 -10.48 6.41 -14.97
CA ALA A 59 -11.62 6.02 -14.16
C ALA A 59 -12.59 7.20 -14.06
N ASP A 60 -13.83 6.93 -13.67
CA ASP A 60 -14.75 8.01 -13.34
C ASP A 60 -14.25 8.79 -12.12
N LYS A 61 -14.61 10.08 -12.04
CA LYS A 61 -14.12 10.98 -11.00
C LYS A 61 -14.36 10.47 -9.59
N HIS A 62 -15.48 9.79 -9.33
CA HIS A 62 -15.76 9.23 -7.99
C HIS A 62 -14.78 8.13 -7.60
N ILE A 63 -14.31 7.32 -8.56
CA ILE A 63 -13.30 6.28 -8.36
C ILE A 63 -11.93 6.93 -8.09
N MET A 64 -11.57 7.96 -8.84
CA MET A 64 -10.33 8.72 -8.61
C MET A 64 -10.31 9.33 -7.20
N CYS A 65 -11.41 9.97 -6.81
CA CYS A 65 -11.52 10.58 -5.48
C CYS A 65 -11.60 9.54 -4.36
N PHE A 66 -12.10 8.33 -4.64
CA PHE A 66 -12.00 7.22 -3.71
C PHE A 66 -10.55 6.82 -3.43
N VAL A 67 -9.72 6.71 -4.47
CA VAL A 67 -8.27 6.44 -4.29
C VAL A 67 -7.60 7.54 -3.48
N LYS A 68 -7.92 8.81 -3.77
CA LYS A 68 -7.44 9.93 -2.95
C LYS A 68 -7.85 9.77 -1.48
N CYS A 69 -9.12 9.49 -1.21
CA CYS A 69 -9.62 9.29 0.15
C CYS A 69 -8.85 8.21 0.89
N VAL A 70 -8.60 7.07 0.25
CA VAL A 70 -7.83 5.98 0.88
C VAL A 70 -6.42 6.45 1.23
N LEU A 71 -5.73 7.17 0.32
CA LEU A 71 -4.40 7.70 0.59
C LEU A 71 -4.38 8.79 1.69
N ASP A 72 -5.43 9.60 1.78
CA ASP A 72 -5.59 10.59 2.86
C ASP A 72 -5.75 9.90 4.23
N GLU A 73 -6.41 8.73 4.30
CA GLU A 73 -6.52 7.95 5.55
C GLU A 73 -5.17 7.45 6.08
N PHE A 74 -4.21 7.25 5.17
CA PHE A 74 -2.83 6.91 5.52
C PHE A 74 -1.93 8.12 5.77
N ASP A 75 -2.48 9.35 5.68
CA ASP A 75 -1.70 10.59 5.64
C ASP A 75 -0.62 10.58 4.54
N ALA A 76 -0.83 9.82 3.46
CA ALA A 76 0.18 9.60 2.42
C ALA A 76 0.32 10.79 1.46
N LEU A 77 -0.58 11.78 1.52
CA LEU A 77 -0.61 12.94 0.64
C LEU A 77 -0.37 14.24 1.39
N ASP A 78 0.35 15.17 0.77
CA ASP A 78 0.34 16.61 1.08
C ASP A 78 -0.35 17.33 -0.09
N GLY A 79 -1.67 17.53 0.04
CA GLY A 79 -2.52 17.92 -1.10
C GLY A 79 -2.69 16.76 -2.08
N ASP A 80 -2.04 16.86 -3.24
CA ASP A 80 -1.98 15.83 -4.28
C ASP A 80 -0.58 15.20 -4.44
N VAL A 81 0.40 15.65 -3.63
CA VAL A 81 1.78 15.15 -3.66
C VAL A 81 1.95 13.96 -2.72
N LEU A 82 2.47 12.84 -3.23
CA LEU A 82 2.80 11.67 -2.42
C LEU A 82 3.97 11.97 -1.47
N LYS A 83 3.78 11.72 -0.17
CA LYS A 83 4.82 11.89 0.85
C LYS A 83 5.80 10.72 0.81
N GLU A 84 7.05 10.99 0.43
CA GLU A 84 8.13 9.99 0.36
C GLU A 84 8.30 9.20 1.66
N GLY A 85 8.31 9.88 2.82
CA GLY A 85 8.52 9.21 4.11
C GLY A 85 7.45 8.16 4.42
N VAL A 86 6.17 8.54 4.27
CA VAL A 86 5.03 7.64 4.52
C VAL A 86 5.04 6.46 3.54
N PHE A 87 5.32 6.74 2.26
CA PHE A 87 5.44 5.70 1.24
C PHE A 87 6.56 4.70 1.57
N LEU A 88 7.76 5.19 1.88
CA LEU A 88 8.89 4.33 2.20
C LEU A 88 8.66 3.53 3.49
N ASP A 89 8.10 4.15 4.53
CA ASP A 89 7.82 3.46 5.79
C ASP A 89 6.80 2.31 5.60
N TYR A 90 5.83 2.48 4.69
CA TYR A 90 4.86 1.44 4.35
C TYR A 90 5.47 0.32 3.49
N PHE A 91 6.25 0.65 2.45
CA PHE A 91 6.73 -0.34 1.47
C PHE A 91 8.10 -0.95 1.78
N GLU A 92 8.94 -0.31 2.59
CA GLU A 92 10.27 -0.84 2.96
C GLU A 92 10.23 -2.20 3.67
N PRO A 93 9.31 -2.47 4.62
CA PRO A 93 9.20 -3.78 5.26
C PRO A 93 8.96 -4.93 4.27
N HIS A 94 8.32 -4.65 3.13
CA HIS A 94 7.87 -5.64 2.16
C HIS A 94 8.82 -5.78 0.96
N LEU A 95 9.40 -4.67 0.50
CA LEU A 95 10.21 -4.61 -0.73
C LEU A 95 11.69 -4.31 -0.47
N GLY A 96 12.02 -3.84 0.73
CA GLY A 96 13.29 -3.22 1.06
C GLY A 96 13.40 -1.79 0.53
N ARG A 97 14.12 -0.95 1.27
CA ARG A 97 14.27 0.50 0.97
C ARG A 97 14.70 0.81 -0.47
N PRO A 98 15.68 0.11 -1.09
CA PRO A 98 16.10 0.44 -2.45
C PRO A 98 14.98 0.30 -3.48
N LYS A 99 14.19 -0.77 -3.38
CA LYS A 99 13.10 -1.08 -4.32
C LYS A 99 11.88 -0.20 -4.08
N ALA A 100 11.55 0.07 -2.80
CA ALA A 100 10.53 1.06 -2.46
C ALA A 100 10.90 2.45 -3.02
N LYS A 101 12.15 2.89 -2.84
CA LYS A 101 12.64 4.17 -3.38
C LYS A 101 12.58 4.22 -4.91
N GLU A 102 12.92 3.13 -5.59
CA GLU A 102 12.81 3.02 -7.05
C GLU A 102 11.37 3.24 -7.53
N TYR A 103 10.39 2.61 -6.89
CA TYR A 103 8.97 2.82 -7.26
C TYR A 103 8.47 4.21 -6.92
N TYR A 104 8.88 4.77 -5.79
CA TYR A 104 8.58 6.16 -5.47
C TYR A 104 9.12 7.11 -6.53
N ASP A 105 10.39 6.99 -6.91
CA ASP A 105 11.01 7.85 -7.92
C ASP A 105 10.39 7.68 -9.31
N LEU A 106 9.90 6.48 -9.61
CA LEU A 106 9.22 6.20 -10.88
C LEU A 106 7.84 6.87 -10.97
N CYS A 107 7.07 6.85 -9.88
CA CYS A 107 5.64 7.16 -9.93
C CYS A 107 5.22 8.44 -9.21
N SER A 108 6.02 8.99 -8.29
CA SER A 108 5.66 10.19 -7.52
C SER A 108 5.52 11.47 -8.37
N GLY A 109 6.05 11.47 -9.59
CA GLY A 109 5.95 12.59 -10.53
C GLY A 109 4.71 12.56 -11.44
N GLU A 110 3.84 11.58 -11.31
CA GLU A 110 2.58 11.52 -12.06
C GLU A 110 1.69 12.74 -11.73
N ALA A 111 0.97 13.26 -12.72
CA ALA A 111 0.12 14.45 -12.57
C ALA A 111 -1.21 14.30 -13.33
N GLY A 112 -2.28 14.66 -12.65
CA GLY A 112 -3.65 14.74 -13.17
C GLY A 112 -4.11 16.16 -13.47
N ASP A 113 -5.31 16.27 -14.03
CA ASP A 113 -5.96 17.56 -14.26
C ASP A 113 -6.60 18.12 -12.98
N ASP A 114 -6.80 17.28 -11.95
CA ASP A 114 -7.34 17.67 -10.65
C ASP A 114 -6.77 16.86 -9.45
N GLU A 115 -7.19 17.27 -8.25
CA GLU A 115 -6.74 16.74 -6.95
C GLU A 115 -7.06 15.26 -6.72
N CYS A 116 -8.00 14.68 -7.49
CA CYS A 116 -8.33 13.26 -7.42
C CYS A 116 -7.57 12.46 -8.48
N GLU A 117 -7.33 13.05 -9.64
CA GLU A 117 -6.65 12.38 -10.75
C GLU A 117 -5.15 12.20 -10.50
N THR A 118 -4.46 13.16 -9.88
CA THR A 118 -3.03 13.01 -9.54
C THR A 118 -2.78 11.77 -8.66
N PRO A 119 -3.42 11.61 -7.48
CA PRO A 119 -3.22 10.42 -6.64
C PRO A 119 -3.64 9.12 -7.33
N PHE A 120 -4.70 9.17 -8.14
CA PHE A 120 -5.13 8.03 -8.94
C PHE A 120 -4.04 7.58 -9.92
N LYS A 121 -3.45 8.50 -10.69
CA LYS A 121 -2.38 8.20 -11.65
C LYS A 121 -1.14 7.63 -10.97
N ILE A 122 -0.77 8.16 -9.80
CA ILE A 122 0.33 7.61 -8.99
C ILE A 122 0.07 6.14 -8.65
N ILE A 123 -1.13 5.81 -8.16
CA ILE A 123 -1.49 4.42 -7.82
C ILE A 123 -1.54 3.51 -9.06
N MET A 124 -2.05 4.00 -10.19
CA MET A 124 -2.01 3.26 -11.45
C MET A 124 -0.59 3.05 -11.98
N CYS A 125 0.33 4.01 -11.79
CA CYS A 125 1.74 3.83 -12.12
C CYS A 125 2.37 2.73 -11.25
N LEU A 126 2.12 2.77 -9.93
CA LEU A 126 2.62 1.77 -9.00
C LEU A 126 2.03 0.38 -9.31
N GLY A 127 0.77 0.32 -9.72
CA GLY A 127 0.08 -0.91 -10.09
C GLY A 127 0.67 -1.66 -11.28
N LYS A 128 1.33 -0.95 -12.21
CA LYS A 128 2.08 -1.58 -13.31
C LYS A 128 3.26 -2.41 -12.82
N SER A 129 3.65 -2.23 -11.56
CA SER A 129 4.71 -3.03 -10.92
C SER A 129 4.07 -4.22 -10.22
N ASP A 130 4.46 -5.42 -10.68
CA ASP A 130 3.97 -6.72 -10.19
C ASP A 130 4.10 -6.94 -8.68
N ASP A 131 4.90 -6.13 -7.98
CA ASP A 131 5.27 -6.33 -6.58
C ASP A 131 4.49 -5.44 -5.60
N ILE A 132 3.76 -4.42 -6.05
CA ILE A 132 3.11 -3.44 -5.16
C ILE A 132 1.78 -3.95 -4.59
N PHE A 133 0.91 -4.54 -5.42
CA PHE A 133 -0.42 -5.01 -4.99
C PHE A 133 -0.44 -6.47 -4.49
N LYS A 134 0.72 -7.12 -4.40
CA LYS A 134 0.86 -8.50 -3.88
C LYS A 134 1.30 -8.54 -2.41
N ILE A 135 1.50 -7.36 -1.81
CA ILE A 135 1.87 -7.13 -0.41
C ILE A 135 0.63 -7.28 0.46
#